data_AF-A0A813JUW4-F1
#
_entry.id   AF-A0A813JUW4-F1
#
_cell.length_a   1.000
_cell.length_b   1.000
_cell.length_c   1.000
_cell.angle_alpha   90.00
_cell.angle_beta   90.00
_cell.angle_gamma   90.00
#
_symmetry.space_group_name_H-M   'P 1'
#
loop_
_entity.id
_entity.type
_entity.pdbx_description
1 polymer ?
#
loop_
_entity_poly.entity_id
_entity_poly.type
_entity_poly.pdbx_seq_one_letter_code
_entity_poly.pdbx_strand_id
1 'polypeptide(L)'
;ELNLREAVMNFLHRRKSSAAAPLLSDLSKDPNVSRARETLLPSEVPLRDWLDRRIGGEVELKREKGGNFLVQLRASVTSSVPAAPASSGSSKGKGKTGNGHVSVESLQKIREEFFRNLPDDSFTSEEEALRDSLLSFLENWTGESLPMLSRASVDPVVRKCRTAALPQGNAVSLKDWIERRLGGELQAVKDEKGLIVLGIAGDIDLPGLGQAAADSESKRRRTS
;
A
#
# COMPACT_ATOMS: atom_id res chain seq x y z
N GLU A 1 -12.38 -0.31 23.98
CA GLU A 1 -12.73 -0.80 22.63
C GLU A 1 -14.15 -1.36 22.60
N LEU A 2 -14.50 -2.21 23.57
CA LEU A 2 -15.84 -2.78 23.79
C LEU A 2 -16.97 -1.74 23.73
N ASN A 3 -16.85 -0.60 24.44
CA ASN A 3 -17.88 0.45 24.46
C ASN A 3 -18.28 0.97 23.06
N LEU A 4 -17.32 1.16 22.15
CA LEU A 4 -17.61 1.66 20.80
C LEU A 4 -18.27 0.58 19.94
N ARG A 5 -17.81 -0.67 20.06
CA ARG A 5 -18.41 -1.81 19.37
C ARG A 5 -19.85 -2.02 19.82
N GLU A 6 -20.09 -2.02 21.13
CA GLU A 6 -21.44 -2.18 21.69
C GLU A 6 -22.37 -1.04 21.30
N ALA A 7 -21.90 0.21 21.30
CA ALA A 7 -22.70 1.35 20.85
C ALA A 7 -23.13 1.22 19.38
N VAL A 8 -22.20 0.83 18.49
CA VAL A 8 -22.47 0.57 17.07
C VAL A 8 -23.47 -0.58 16.91
N MET A 9 -23.26 -1.69 17.62
CA MET A 9 -24.15 -2.85 17.56
C MET A 9 -25.54 -2.53 18.07
N ASN A 10 -25.67 -1.78 19.17
CA ASN A 10 -26.95 -1.40 19.74
C ASN A 10 -27.71 -0.47 18.78
N PHE A 11 -27.01 0.49 18.15
CA PHE A 11 -27.59 1.32 17.11
C PHE A 11 -28.10 0.51 15.91
N LEU A 12 -27.30 -0.43 15.41
CA LEU A 12 -27.69 -1.30 14.28
C LEU A 12 -28.85 -2.23 14.66
N HIS A 13 -28.87 -2.78 15.87
CA HIS A 13 -30.00 -3.59 16.35
C HIS A 13 -31.29 -2.77 16.48
N ARG A 14 -31.21 -1.53 16.98
CA ARG A 14 -32.35 -0.61 17.05
C ARG A 14 -32.88 -0.25 15.67
N ARG A 15 -32.00 -0.08 14.67
CA ARG A 15 -32.35 0.22 13.28
C ARG A 15 -32.70 -1.03 12.45
N LYS A 16 -32.39 -2.25 12.91
CA LYS A 16 -32.70 -3.51 12.21
C LYS A 16 -34.20 -3.70 11.94
N SER A 17 -35.05 -3.09 12.76
CA SER A 17 -36.50 -3.06 12.56
C SER A 17 -36.97 -2.05 11.50
N SER A 18 -36.06 -1.26 10.93
CA SER A 18 -36.36 -0.29 9.87
C SER A 18 -36.01 -0.88 8.50
N ALA A 19 -36.88 -0.69 7.51
CA ALA A 19 -36.73 -1.22 6.16
C ALA A 19 -35.53 -0.64 5.37
N ALA A 20 -34.88 0.42 5.89
CA ALA A 20 -33.74 1.07 5.26
C ALA A 20 -32.46 0.86 6.09
N ALA A 21 -31.38 0.40 5.44
CA ALA A 21 -30.07 0.28 6.08
C ALA A 21 -29.57 1.68 6.50
N PRO A 22 -29.09 1.85 7.75
CA PRO A 22 -28.61 3.14 8.21
C PRO A 22 -27.35 3.58 7.46
N LEU A 23 -27.20 4.88 7.24
CA LEU A 23 -25.99 5.46 6.68
C LEU A 23 -24.92 5.57 7.77
N LEU A 24 -23.65 5.53 7.37
CA LEU A 24 -22.52 5.80 8.25
C LEU A 24 -22.60 7.21 8.86
N SER A 25 -23.16 8.15 8.10
CA SER A 25 -23.41 9.52 8.55
C SER A 25 -24.44 9.57 9.67
N ASP A 26 -25.44 8.68 9.67
CA ASP A 26 -26.39 8.54 10.79
C ASP A 26 -25.72 7.92 12.01
N LEU A 27 -24.89 6.90 11.81
CA LEU A 27 -24.14 6.23 12.87
C LEU A 27 -23.21 7.22 13.60
N SER A 28 -22.53 8.10 12.85
CA SER A 28 -21.65 9.11 13.44
C SER A 28 -22.39 10.23 14.19
N LYS A 29 -23.71 10.38 13.98
CA LYS A 29 -24.55 11.35 14.70
C LYS A 29 -25.12 10.78 16.00
N ASP A 30 -25.01 9.48 16.22
CA ASP A 30 -25.49 8.86 17.46
C ASP A 30 -24.62 9.32 18.65
N PRO A 31 -25.23 9.79 19.76
CA PRO A 31 -24.48 10.33 20.89
C PRO A 31 -23.62 9.27 21.59
N ASN A 32 -24.04 8.00 21.60
CA ASN A 32 -23.26 6.92 22.22
C ASN A 32 -22.06 6.57 21.35
N VAL A 33 -22.25 6.52 20.03
CA VAL A 33 -21.16 6.29 19.07
C VAL A 33 -20.17 7.44 19.07
N SER A 34 -20.62 8.70 19.08
CA SER A 34 -19.72 9.87 19.11
C SER A 34 -18.91 9.91 20.41
N ARG A 35 -19.55 9.73 21.57
CA ARG A 35 -18.86 9.74 22.86
C ARG A 35 -17.83 8.62 22.97
N ALA A 36 -18.19 7.41 22.52
CA ALA A 36 -17.27 6.29 22.49
C ALA A 36 -16.14 6.49 21.46
N ARG A 37 -16.41 7.18 20.34
CA ARG A 37 -15.39 7.55 19.34
C ARG A 37 -14.38 8.51 19.93
N GLU A 38 -14.83 9.61 20.54
CA GLU A 38 -13.91 10.63 21.11
C GLU A 38 -13.04 10.08 22.23
N THR A 39 -13.53 9.08 22.97
CA THR A 39 -12.77 8.44 24.05
C THR A 39 -11.75 7.43 23.53
N LEU A 40 -12.01 6.80 22.38
CA LEU A 40 -11.27 5.62 21.93
C LEU A 40 -10.44 5.83 20.66
N LEU A 41 -10.89 6.73 19.79
CA LEU A 41 -10.31 6.99 18.49
C LEU A 41 -9.67 8.37 18.51
N PRO A 42 -8.37 8.47 18.23
CA PRO A 42 -7.76 9.73 17.86
C PRO A 42 -8.54 10.37 16.70
N SER A 43 -8.62 11.69 16.66
CA SER A 43 -9.32 12.43 15.59
C SER A 43 -8.81 12.10 14.19
N GLU A 44 -7.59 11.57 14.08
CA GLU A 44 -6.94 11.12 12.85
C GLU A 44 -7.43 9.76 12.34
N VAL A 45 -8.17 8.98 13.16
CA VAL A 45 -8.67 7.66 12.78
C VAL A 45 -10.16 7.73 12.44
N PRO A 46 -10.54 7.61 11.15
CA PRO A 46 -11.93 7.69 10.76
C PRO A 46 -12.73 6.48 11.25
N LEU A 47 -13.95 6.74 11.75
CA LEU A 47 -14.87 5.71 12.27
C LEU A 47 -15.11 4.58 11.27
N ARG A 48 -15.14 4.91 9.97
CA ARG A 48 -15.23 3.95 8.85
C ARG A 48 -14.14 2.88 8.92
N ASP A 49 -12.88 3.31 9.00
CA ASP A 49 -11.73 2.41 8.97
C ASP A 49 -11.64 1.58 10.25
N TRP A 50 -12.03 2.17 11.39
CA TRP A 50 -12.13 1.41 12.63
C TRP A 50 -13.22 0.32 12.57
N LEU A 51 -14.40 0.64 12.03
CA LEU A 51 -15.49 -0.32 11.83
C LEU A 51 -15.05 -1.51 10.98
N ASP A 52 -14.44 -1.21 9.83
CA ASP A 52 -13.96 -2.22 8.88
C ASP A 52 -12.88 -3.12 9.49
N ARG A 53 -11.90 -2.54 10.20
CA ARG A 53 -10.77 -3.30 10.76
C ARG A 53 -11.11 -4.11 12.01
N ARG A 54 -11.99 -3.59 12.88
CA ARG A 54 -12.28 -4.21 14.19
C ARG A 54 -13.54 -5.04 14.20
N ILE A 55 -14.56 -4.61 13.45
CA ILE A 55 -15.88 -5.23 13.43
C ILE A 55 -16.33 -5.61 12.02
N GLY A 56 -15.45 -5.59 11.02
CA GLY A 56 -15.75 -5.99 9.64
C GLY A 56 -16.16 -7.46 9.47
N GLY A 57 -15.94 -8.29 10.50
CA GLY A 57 -16.50 -9.64 10.57
C GLY A 57 -18.01 -9.67 10.83
N GLU A 58 -18.53 -8.66 11.54
CA GLU A 58 -19.92 -8.59 12.02
C GLU A 58 -20.74 -7.48 11.33
N VAL A 59 -20.07 -6.46 10.79
CA VAL A 59 -20.69 -5.30 10.14
C VAL A 59 -20.13 -5.16 8.72
N GLU A 60 -21.02 -5.03 7.74
CA GLU A 60 -20.69 -4.78 6.34
C GLU A 60 -20.94 -3.30 5.98
N LEU A 61 -19.96 -2.68 5.33
CA LEU A 61 -20.02 -1.32 4.83
C LEU A 61 -20.23 -1.32 3.31
N LYS A 62 -21.42 -0.93 2.85
CA LYS A 62 -21.75 -0.91 1.42
C LYS A 62 -21.77 0.51 0.88
N ARG A 63 -20.94 0.79 -0.13
CA ARG A 63 -20.93 2.11 -0.80
C ARG A 63 -22.14 2.26 -1.71
N GLU A 64 -22.89 3.35 -1.53
CA GLU A 64 -24.06 3.69 -2.35
C GLU A 64 -23.67 4.66 -3.49
N LYS A 65 -24.56 4.82 -4.48
CA LYS A 65 -24.29 5.59 -5.71
C LYS A 65 -24.01 7.07 -5.42
N GLY A 66 -24.50 7.60 -4.30
CA GLY A 66 -24.20 8.97 -3.84
C GLY A 66 -22.86 9.16 -3.12
N GLY A 67 -22.02 8.13 -3.00
CA GLY A 67 -20.77 8.20 -2.23
C GLY A 67 -20.95 8.06 -0.72
N ASN A 68 -22.20 7.93 -0.25
CA ASN A 68 -22.49 7.55 1.13
C ASN A 68 -22.20 6.08 1.38
N PHE A 69 -21.93 5.73 2.64
CA PHE A 69 -21.75 4.34 3.07
C PHE A 69 -22.97 3.90 3.87
N LEU A 70 -23.56 2.78 3.49
CA LEU A 70 -24.58 2.07 4.26
C LEU A 70 -23.86 1.11 5.22
N VAL A 71 -24.37 1.01 6.43
CA VAL A 71 -23.86 0.12 7.48
C VAL A 71 -24.91 -0.94 7.74
N GLN A 72 -24.57 -2.21 7.55
CA GLN A 72 -25.50 -3.32 7.78
C GLN A 72 -24.84 -4.38 8.64
N LEU A 73 -25.60 -5.00 9.54
CA LEU A 73 -25.13 -6.22 10.21
C LEU A 73 -25.00 -7.31 9.16
N ARG A 74 -23.84 -7.96 9.13
CA ARG A 74 -23.67 -9.18 8.35
C ARG A 74 -24.61 -10.20 8.98
N ALA A 75 -25.69 -10.55 8.28
CA ALA A 75 -26.51 -11.66 8.72
C ALA A 75 -25.56 -12.85 8.82
N SER A 76 -25.43 -13.42 10.02
CA SER A 76 -24.89 -14.75 10.15
C SER A 76 -25.71 -15.60 9.19
N VAL A 77 -25.09 -15.97 8.07
CA VAL A 77 -25.73 -16.80 7.06
C VAL A 77 -25.87 -18.15 7.73
N THR A 78 -26.99 -18.35 8.44
CA THR A 78 -27.49 -19.68 8.69
C THR A 78 -27.66 -20.30 7.33
N SER A 79 -26.77 -21.24 7.05
CA SER A 79 -26.89 -22.31 6.08
C SER A 79 -28.35 -22.61 5.78
N SER A 80 -28.84 -22.09 4.66
CA SER A 80 -30.03 -22.62 4.01
C SER A 80 -29.76 -22.59 2.52
N VAL A 81 -29.38 -23.77 2.05
CA VAL A 81 -29.27 -24.16 0.65
C VAL A 81 -30.62 -23.90 -0.01
N PRO A 82 -30.64 -23.36 -1.24
CA PRO A 82 -31.02 -24.24 -2.32
C PRO A 82 -30.06 -24.19 -3.51
N ALA A 83 -29.86 -25.39 -4.03
CA ALA A 83 -29.34 -25.80 -5.32
C ALA A 83 -29.28 -24.73 -6.44
N ALA A 84 -28.12 -24.74 -7.10
CA ALA A 84 -27.81 -24.13 -8.39
C ALA A 84 -28.72 -24.65 -9.54
N PRO A 85 -28.45 -24.37 -10.84
CA PRO A 85 -27.58 -23.37 -11.45
C PRO A 85 -28.27 -22.58 -12.58
N ALA A 86 -27.81 -21.37 -12.90
CA ALA A 86 -28.01 -20.81 -14.24
C ALA A 86 -26.88 -19.85 -14.62
N SER A 87 -26.08 -20.33 -15.56
CA SER A 87 -25.45 -19.62 -16.67
C SER A 87 -25.32 -18.10 -16.60
N SER A 88 -24.08 -17.62 -16.73
CA SER A 88 -23.69 -16.57 -17.68
C SER A 88 -22.25 -16.16 -17.40
N GLY A 89 -21.32 -16.67 -18.21
CA GLY A 89 -19.94 -16.21 -18.23
C GLY A 89 -19.86 -14.77 -18.70
N SER A 90 -19.68 -13.84 -17.76
CA SER A 90 -19.47 -12.41 -18.02
C SER A 90 -18.01 -12.02 -17.77
N SER A 91 -17.35 -11.68 -18.87
CA SER A 91 -16.63 -10.41 -19.04
C SER A 91 -15.75 -9.89 -17.90
N LYS A 92 -14.45 -10.17 -18.03
CA LYS A 92 -13.34 -9.20 -18.12
C LYS A 92 -13.67 -7.77 -17.61
N GLY A 93 -13.27 -7.46 -16.37
CA GLY A 93 -13.56 -6.17 -15.74
C GLY A 93 -12.65 -5.80 -14.55
N LYS A 94 -11.33 -5.83 -14.77
CA LYS A 94 -10.32 -4.91 -14.22
C LYS A 94 -10.67 -4.24 -12.88
N GLY A 95 -10.35 -4.93 -11.77
CA GLY A 95 -10.43 -4.40 -10.41
C GLY A 95 -9.56 -3.15 -10.26
N LYS A 96 -10.19 -2.03 -9.89
CA LYS A 96 -9.52 -0.77 -9.56
C LYS A 96 -9.62 -0.53 -8.06
N THR A 97 -8.54 -0.91 -7.41
CA THR A 97 -8.17 -0.82 -6.00
C THR A 97 -8.40 0.60 -5.45
N GLY A 98 -9.20 0.70 -4.40
CA GLY A 98 -9.49 1.95 -3.68
C GLY A 98 -8.70 2.03 -2.37
N ASN A 99 -7.58 2.73 -2.44
CA ASN A 99 -6.73 3.31 -1.41
C ASN A 99 -7.31 3.31 0.03
N GLY A 100 -7.01 2.27 0.80
CA GLY A 100 -7.09 2.29 2.25
C GLY A 100 -5.85 2.99 2.82
N HIS A 101 -6.04 3.85 3.81
CA HIS A 101 -4.95 4.53 4.51
C HIS A 101 -4.18 3.50 5.36
N VAL A 102 -3.21 2.84 4.74
CA VAL A 102 -2.29 1.91 5.41
C VAL A 102 -1.42 2.75 6.36
N SER A 103 -1.36 2.41 7.65
CA SER A 103 -0.48 3.13 8.57
C SER A 103 0.97 2.97 8.11
N VAL A 104 1.78 4.02 8.32
CA VAL A 104 3.21 4.02 7.94
C VAL A 104 3.94 2.82 8.55
N GLU A 105 3.57 2.44 9.78
CA GLU A 105 4.11 1.26 10.48
C GLU A 105 3.74 -0.06 9.78
N SER A 106 2.49 -0.19 9.31
CA SER A 106 2.08 -1.37 8.55
C SER A 106 2.77 -1.44 7.18
N LEU A 107 3.01 -0.30 6.52
CA LEU A 107 3.78 -0.26 5.28
C LEU A 107 5.24 -0.64 5.51
N GLN A 108 5.85 -0.19 6.60
CA GLN A 108 7.20 -0.61 6.99
C GLN A 108 7.26 -2.12 7.23
N LYS A 109 6.28 -2.69 7.95
CA LYS A 109 6.25 -4.12 8.20
C LYS A 109 6.07 -4.94 6.92
N ILE A 110 5.13 -4.55 6.04
CA ILE A 110 4.94 -5.19 4.73
C ILE A 110 6.21 -5.09 3.88
N ARG A 111 6.89 -3.93 3.92
CA ARG A 111 8.16 -3.70 3.24
C ARG A 111 9.24 -4.65 3.75
N GLU A 112 9.43 -4.74 5.06
CA GLU A 112 10.45 -5.61 5.64
C GLU A 112 10.15 -7.09 5.39
N GLU A 113 8.89 -7.52 5.51
CA GLU A 113 8.49 -8.88 5.17
C GLU A 113 8.72 -9.19 3.69
N PHE A 114 8.46 -8.24 2.80
CA PHE A 114 8.76 -8.40 1.37
C PHE A 114 10.26 -8.64 1.14
N PHE A 115 11.12 -7.76 1.67
CA PHE A 115 12.57 -7.92 1.49
C PHE A 115 13.13 -9.17 2.18
N ARG A 116 12.58 -9.60 3.32
CA ARG A 116 12.97 -10.84 4.00
C ARG A 116 12.62 -12.11 3.22
N ASN A 117 11.60 -12.05 2.38
CA ASN A 117 11.18 -13.18 1.55
C ASN A 117 11.98 -13.27 0.23
N LEU A 118 12.80 -12.25 -0.08
CA LEU A 118 13.68 -12.28 -1.24
C LEU A 118 15.02 -12.94 -0.89
N PRO A 119 15.60 -13.72 -1.80
CA PRO A 119 16.92 -14.33 -1.57
C PRO A 119 18.01 -13.25 -1.58
N ASP A 120 18.87 -13.21 -0.56
CA ASP A 120 19.96 -12.23 -0.44
C ASP A 120 21.02 -12.38 -1.56
N ASP A 121 21.31 -13.60 -2.00
CA ASP A 121 22.40 -13.91 -2.95
C ASP A 121 21.96 -14.06 -4.42
N SER A 122 20.67 -13.88 -4.73
CA SER A 122 20.16 -14.00 -6.09
C SER A 122 18.99 -13.07 -6.38
N PHE A 123 18.79 -12.76 -7.65
CA PHE A 123 17.62 -12.02 -8.14
C PHE A 123 16.57 -13.01 -8.64
N THR A 124 15.29 -12.73 -8.39
CA THR A 124 14.24 -13.46 -9.11
C THR A 124 14.22 -13.04 -10.58
N SER A 125 13.61 -13.84 -11.45
CA SER A 125 13.50 -13.50 -12.88
C SER A 125 12.79 -12.15 -13.11
N GLU A 126 11.84 -11.79 -12.25
CA GLU A 126 11.16 -10.50 -12.29
C GLU A 126 12.06 -9.34 -11.85
N GLU A 127 12.87 -9.55 -10.81
CA GLU A 127 13.86 -8.57 -10.34
C GLU A 127 14.96 -8.34 -11.38
N GLU A 128 15.45 -9.40 -12.00
CA GLU A 128 16.45 -9.34 -13.06
C GLU A 128 15.92 -8.60 -14.29
N ALA A 129 14.67 -8.88 -14.69
CA ALA A 129 14.00 -8.13 -15.75
C ALA A 129 13.80 -6.64 -15.41
N LEU A 130 13.58 -6.30 -14.14
CA LEU A 130 13.51 -4.91 -13.69
C LEU A 130 14.89 -4.24 -13.74
N ARG A 131 15.94 -4.92 -13.27
CA ARG A 131 17.34 -4.47 -13.34
C ARG A 131 17.76 -4.19 -14.78
N ASP A 132 17.57 -5.16 -15.67
CA ASP A 132 17.91 -5.04 -17.10
C ASP A 132 17.18 -3.87 -17.75
N SER A 133 15.87 -3.72 -17.48
CA SER A 133 15.09 -2.59 -18.00
C SER A 133 15.60 -1.22 -17.53
N LEU A 134 16.11 -1.13 -16.29
CA LEU A 134 16.68 0.10 -15.76
C LEU A 134 18.06 0.40 -16.36
N LEU A 135 18.90 -0.62 -16.52
CA LEU A 135 20.21 -0.48 -17.17
C LEU A 135 20.03 -0.07 -18.64
N SER A 136 19.17 -0.75 -19.38
CA SER A 136 18.86 -0.40 -20.76
C SER A 136 18.28 1.00 -20.90
N PHE A 137 17.49 1.46 -19.91
CA PHE A 137 17.01 2.84 -19.87
C PHE A 137 18.16 3.84 -19.67
N LEU A 138 19.14 3.54 -18.82
CA LEU A 138 20.31 4.38 -18.60
C LEU A 138 21.23 4.41 -19.82
N GLU A 139 21.47 3.26 -20.46
CA GLU A 139 22.30 3.16 -21.67
C GLU A 139 21.70 3.92 -22.86
N ASN A 140 20.38 3.89 -23.00
CA ASN A 140 19.67 4.61 -24.06
C ASN A 140 19.37 6.07 -23.70
N TRP A 141 19.77 6.53 -22.52
CA TRP A 141 19.49 7.90 -22.09
C TRP A 141 20.41 8.88 -22.80
N THR A 142 19.84 9.73 -23.65
CA THR A 142 20.55 10.76 -24.42
C THR A 142 20.33 12.18 -23.90
N GLY A 143 19.73 12.32 -22.72
CA GLY A 143 19.47 13.63 -22.12
C GLY A 143 20.75 14.28 -21.57
N GLU A 144 20.84 15.61 -21.66
CA GLU A 144 21.96 16.41 -21.10
C GLU A 144 22.07 16.35 -19.56
N SER A 145 21.10 15.75 -18.86
CA SER A 145 21.05 15.67 -17.40
C SER A 145 20.87 14.24 -16.93
N LEU A 146 21.28 13.96 -15.69
CA LEU A 146 21.13 12.63 -15.11
C LEU A 146 19.68 12.12 -15.22
N PRO A 147 19.48 10.87 -15.65
CA PRO A 147 18.16 10.30 -15.82
C PRO A 147 17.39 10.29 -14.49
N MET A 148 16.19 10.87 -14.49
CA MET A 148 15.36 10.92 -13.28
C MET A 148 14.61 9.61 -13.07
N LEU A 149 14.49 9.17 -11.81
CA LEU A 149 13.69 7.99 -11.44
C LEU A 149 12.23 8.16 -11.86
N SER A 150 11.70 9.39 -11.82
CA SER A 150 10.36 9.70 -12.30
C SER A 150 10.20 9.48 -13.81
N ARG A 151 11.25 9.72 -14.60
CA ARG A 151 11.28 9.44 -16.05
C ARG A 151 11.39 7.93 -16.31
N ALA A 152 12.27 7.24 -15.60
CA ALA A 152 12.34 5.77 -15.67
C ALA A 152 11.00 5.12 -15.28
N SER A 153 10.30 5.66 -14.29
CA SER A 153 9.01 5.12 -13.81
C SER A 153 7.85 5.25 -14.81
N VAL A 154 7.94 6.14 -15.80
CA VAL A 154 6.92 6.27 -16.86
C VAL A 154 7.23 5.41 -18.07
N ASP A 155 8.45 4.88 -18.18
CA ASP A 155 8.81 3.95 -19.25
C ASP A 155 7.93 2.69 -19.18
N PRO A 156 7.32 2.26 -20.30
CA PRO A 156 6.38 1.14 -20.30
C PRO A 156 7.03 -0.19 -19.90
N VAL A 157 8.32 -0.41 -20.23
CA VAL A 157 9.05 -1.63 -19.91
C VAL A 157 9.36 -1.64 -18.42
N VAL A 158 9.95 -0.55 -17.90
CA VAL A 158 10.27 -0.40 -16.47
C VAL A 158 8.99 -0.51 -15.64
N ARG A 159 7.89 0.12 -16.07
CA ARG A 159 6.61 0.05 -15.37
C ARG A 159 6.06 -1.37 -15.31
N LYS A 160 6.16 -2.13 -16.40
CA LYS A 160 5.71 -3.53 -16.46
C LYS A 160 6.53 -4.39 -15.51
N CYS A 161 7.86 -4.32 -15.59
CA CYS A 161 8.77 -5.06 -14.70
C CYS A 161 8.57 -4.66 -13.24
N ARG A 162 8.38 -3.36 -12.96
CA ARG A 162 8.11 -2.86 -11.60
C ARG A 162 6.85 -3.47 -11.00
N THR A 163 5.77 -3.58 -11.78
CA THR A 163 4.52 -4.18 -11.28
C THR A 163 4.60 -5.70 -11.08
N ALA A 164 5.59 -6.36 -11.67
CA ALA A 164 5.85 -7.78 -11.50
C ALA A 164 6.80 -8.04 -10.33
N ALA A 165 7.86 -7.24 -10.18
CA ALA A 165 8.89 -7.41 -9.17
C ALA A 165 8.51 -6.81 -7.81
N LEU A 166 7.74 -5.71 -7.77
CA LEU A 166 7.42 -4.99 -6.52
C LEU A 166 5.95 -5.14 -6.10
N PRO A 167 5.68 -5.19 -4.78
CA PRO A 167 4.33 -5.28 -4.26
C PRO A 167 3.51 -4.04 -4.63
N GLN A 168 2.29 -4.28 -5.11
CA GLN A 168 1.36 -3.21 -5.48
C GLN A 168 0.82 -2.54 -4.21
N GLY A 169 0.89 -1.21 -4.14
CA GLY A 169 0.36 -0.44 -2.99
C GLY A 169 1.35 0.47 -2.27
N ASN A 170 2.44 0.90 -2.93
CA ASN A 170 3.43 1.83 -2.39
C ASN A 170 4.16 1.37 -1.11
N ALA A 171 4.05 0.08 -0.73
CA ALA A 171 4.80 -0.45 0.42
C ALA A 171 6.32 -0.42 0.17
N VAL A 172 6.74 -0.74 -1.05
CA VAL A 172 8.15 -0.69 -1.47
C VAL A 172 8.26 0.26 -2.66
N SER A 173 9.04 1.32 -2.49
CA SER A 173 9.31 2.26 -3.58
C SER A 173 10.44 1.73 -4.47
N LEU A 174 10.44 2.11 -5.75
CA LEU A 174 11.49 1.71 -6.69
C LEU A 174 12.88 2.20 -6.22
N LYS A 175 12.97 3.40 -5.64
CA LYS A 175 14.18 3.92 -5.00
C LYS A 175 14.72 2.94 -3.95
N ASP A 176 13.83 2.49 -3.08
CA ASP A 176 14.18 1.62 -1.97
C ASP A 176 14.71 0.26 -2.41
N TRP A 177 14.07 -0.30 -3.42
CA TRP A 177 14.51 -1.55 -4.04
C TRP A 177 15.88 -1.39 -4.71
N ILE A 178 16.10 -0.29 -5.45
CA ILE A 178 17.41 0.01 -6.05
C ILE A 178 18.49 0.11 -4.96
N GLU A 179 18.25 0.89 -3.90
CA GLU A 179 19.24 1.06 -2.83
C GLU A 179 19.56 -0.23 -2.08
N ARG A 180 18.57 -1.10 -1.84
CA ARG A 180 18.76 -2.34 -1.09
C ARG A 180 19.32 -3.48 -1.93
N ARG A 181 18.91 -3.59 -3.19
CA ARG A 181 19.19 -4.77 -4.04
C ARG A 181 20.22 -4.49 -5.12
N LEU A 182 20.21 -3.28 -5.69
CA LEU A 182 21.12 -2.85 -6.75
C LEU A 182 22.11 -1.79 -6.29
N GLY A 183 22.25 -1.51 -5.00
CA GLY A 183 23.09 -0.42 -4.49
C GLY A 183 24.57 -0.49 -4.87
N GLY A 184 25.04 -1.66 -5.33
CA GLY A 184 26.40 -1.84 -5.88
C GLY A 184 26.53 -1.55 -7.38
N GLU A 185 25.43 -1.43 -8.12
CA GLU A 185 25.42 -1.24 -9.58
C GLU A 185 24.68 0.03 -9.99
N LEU A 186 23.55 0.31 -9.35
CA LEU A 186 22.72 1.48 -9.56
C LEU A 186 22.59 2.26 -8.26
N GLN A 187 22.57 3.58 -8.39
CA GLN A 187 22.34 4.47 -7.26
C GLN A 187 21.18 5.42 -7.58
N ALA A 188 20.27 5.57 -6.61
CA ALA A 188 19.13 6.46 -6.68
C ALA A 188 19.29 7.59 -5.64
N VAL A 189 19.76 8.74 -6.08
CA VAL A 189 20.17 9.85 -5.22
C VAL A 189 19.18 11.01 -5.32
N LYS A 190 18.98 11.73 -4.22
CA LYS A 190 18.21 12.97 -4.22
C LYS A 190 19.15 14.15 -4.56
N ASP A 191 18.87 14.83 -5.66
CA ASP A 191 19.57 16.04 -6.09
C ASP A 191 19.22 17.26 -5.20
N GLU A 192 19.95 18.38 -5.35
CA GLU A 192 19.69 19.65 -4.64
C GLU A 192 18.26 20.15 -4.79
N LYS A 193 17.64 19.90 -5.96
CA LYS A 193 16.23 20.25 -6.23
C LYS A 193 15.23 19.31 -5.57
N GLY A 194 15.71 18.31 -4.85
CA GLY A 194 14.92 17.28 -4.20
C GLY A 194 14.37 16.20 -5.13
N LEU A 195 14.86 16.14 -6.38
CA LEU A 195 14.47 15.15 -7.38
C LEU A 195 15.32 13.89 -7.23
N ILE A 196 14.72 12.71 -7.41
CA ILE A 196 15.47 11.46 -7.39
C ILE A 196 16.07 11.20 -8.77
N VAL A 197 17.38 11.30 -8.88
CA VAL A 197 18.18 10.95 -10.04
C VAL A 197 18.69 9.52 -9.92
N LEU A 198 18.80 8.84 -11.06
CA LEU A 198 19.31 7.50 -11.21
C LEU A 198 20.65 7.57 -11.96
N GLY A 199 21.60 6.73 -11.58
CA GLY A 199 22.85 6.57 -12.30
C GLY A 199 23.58 5.31 -11.89
N ILE A 200 24.69 5.02 -12.56
CA ILE A 200 25.56 3.89 -12.23
C ILE A 200 26.26 4.19 -10.90
N ALA A 201 26.37 3.19 -10.03
CA ALA A 201 27.05 3.32 -8.76
C ALA A 201 28.52 3.75 -8.99
N GLY A 202 28.91 4.87 -8.37
CA GLY A 202 30.25 5.46 -8.53
C GLY A 202 30.40 6.47 -9.67
N ASP A 203 29.43 6.57 -10.58
CA ASP A 203 29.43 7.55 -11.68
C ASP A 203 28.74 8.87 -11.28
N ILE A 204 27.86 8.81 -10.28
CA ILE A 204 27.15 9.98 -9.75
C ILE A 204 28.06 10.78 -8.82
N ASP A 205 28.81 11.74 -9.38
CA ASP A 205 29.56 12.74 -8.61
C ASP A 205 28.63 13.88 -8.20
N LEU A 206 27.83 13.64 -7.15
CA LEU A 206 27.03 14.69 -6.51
C LEU A 206 27.76 15.22 -5.27
N PRO A 207 28.02 16.54 -5.18
CA PRO A 207 28.69 17.13 -4.02
C PRO A 207 27.81 16.96 -2.77
N GLY A 208 28.19 16.02 -1.90
CA GLY A 208 27.48 15.74 -0.65
C GLY A 208 27.28 14.26 -0.31
N LEU A 209 27.57 13.31 -1.22
CA LEU A 209 27.41 11.87 -0.93
C LEU A 209 28.64 11.15 -0.37
N GLY A 210 29.81 11.77 -0.39
CA GLY A 210 31.08 11.15 0.02
C GLY A 210 31.17 10.71 1.49
N GLN A 211 30.19 11.05 2.34
CA GLN A 211 30.24 10.72 3.78
C GLN A 211 29.40 9.50 4.20
N ALA A 212 28.37 9.10 3.42
CA ALA A 212 27.43 8.06 3.86
C ALA A 212 27.85 6.63 3.44
N ALA A 213 28.49 6.48 2.28
CA ALA A 213 28.93 5.17 1.79
C ALA A 213 30.18 4.65 2.54
N ALA A 214 31.08 5.55 2.96
CA ALA A 214 32.31 5.16 3.67
C ALA A 214 32.06 4.64 5.11
N ASP A 215 30.98 5.06 5.78
CA ASP A 215 30.64 4.58 7.13
C ASP A 215 30.05 3.17 7.12
N SER A 216 29.32 2.80 6.06
CA SER A 216 28.67 1.50 5.94
C SER A 216 29.67 0.37 5.64
N GLU A 217 30.74 0.64 4.89
CA GLU A 217 31.79 -0.35 4.60
C GLU A 217 32.83 -0.48 5.74
N SER A 218 33.06 0.59 6.50
CA SER A 218 33.96 0.56 7.68
C SER A 218 33.42 -0.26 8.86
N LYS A 219 32.11 -0.53 8.92
CA LYS A 219 31.51 -1.38 9.97
C LYS A 219 31.57 -2.87 9.65
N ARG A 220 31.54 -3.27 8.38
CA ARG A 220 31.64 -4.70 7.99
C ARG A 220 33.05 -5.28 8.15
N ARG A 221 34.10 -4.45 8.13
CA ARG A 221 35.49 -4.90 8.30
C ARG A 221 35.96 -5.01 9.75
N ARG A 222 35.15 -4.64 10.74
CA ARG A 222 35.55 -4.60 12.15
C ARG A 222 35.04 -5.77 13.00
N THR A 223 34.33 -6.72 12.39
CA THR A 223 33.83 -7.95 13.05
C THR A 223 34.25 -9.22 12.30
N SER A 224 35.48 -9.25 11.79
CA SER A 224 36.17 -10.47 11.36
C SER A 224 37.57 -10.48 11.92
#